data_AF-A0A257QI05-F1
#
_entry.id   AF-A0A257QI05-F1
#
_cell.length_a   1.000
_cell.length_b   1.000
_cell.length_c   1.000
_cell.angle_alpha   90.00
_cell.angle_beta   90.00
_cell.angle_gamma   90.00
#
_symmetry.space_group_name_H-M   'P 1'
#
loop_
_entity.id
_entity.type
_entity.pdbx_description
1 polymer ?
#
loop_
_entity_poly.entity_id
_entity_poly.type
_entity_poly.pdbx_seq_one_letter_code
_entity_poly.pdbx_strand_id
1 'polypeptide(L)'
;MPTQVGDLGVTMPADAYLGGISGLGGGTADLTPVGNLSALVFVPVSNSSSNPIDPNAAQLQGPNGAIVRTTSGTESQIVTNDSGTTITFGSNSITLNGSEVSFTAGGKTVTLNSSGFTIDGILFDTHTHGGVSTGSSFTTGPV
;
A
#
# COMPACT_ATOMS: atom_id res chain seq x y z
N MET A 1 -7.93 0.49 -10.42
CA MET A 1 -7.10 0.06 -11.56
C MET A 1 -6.54 1.30 -12.23
N PRO A 2 -5.23 1.56 -12.20
CA PRO A 2 -4.63 2.58 -13.06
C PRO A 2 -4.63 2.08 -14.51
N THR A 3 -5.43 2.70 -15.39
CA THR A 3 -5.54 2.32 -16.81
C THR A 3 -4.18 2.35 -17.51
N GLN A 4 -3.84 1.30 -18.27
CA GLN A 4 -2.60 1.15 -19.04
C GLN A 4 -2.86 0.92 -20.53
N VAL A 5 -1.81 1.10 -21.35
CA VAL A 5 -1.86 0.71 -22.77
C VAL A 5 -2.12 -0.80 -22.87
N GLY A 6 -3.19 -1.18 -23.56
CA GLY A 6 -3.61 -2.57 -23.71
C GLY A 6 -4.76 -3.00 -22.79
N ASP A 7 -5.22 -2.14 -21.87
CA ASP A 7 -6.43 -2.41 -21.09
C ASP A 7 -7.67 -2.45 -21.98
N LEU A 8 -8.53 -3.43 -21.73
CA LEU A 8 -9.82 -3.55 -22.38
C LEU A 8 -10.81 -2.58 -21.73
N GLY A 9 -11.79 -2.15 -22.51
CA GLY A 9 -12.82 -1.27 -22.04
C GLY A 9 -13.92 -1.11 -23.07
N VAL A 10 -14.96 -0.39 -22.67
CA VAL A 10 -16.02 0.02 -23.58
C VAL A 10 -15.90 1.51 -23.77
N THR A 11 -15.98 1.93 -25.02
CA THR A 11 -16.07 3.33 -25.37
C THR A 11 -17.54 3.71 -25.53
N MET A 12 -18.01 4.65 -24.70
CA MET A 12 -19.40 5.10 -24.72
C MET A 12 -19.51 6.49 -25.37
N PRO A 13 -20.46 6.69 -26.30
CA PRO A 13 -20.71 8.00 -26.87
C PRO A 13 -21.34 8.92 -25.82
N ALA A 14 -20.92 10.18 -25.82
CA ALA A 14 -21.57 11.24 -25.09
C ALA A 14 -22.48 12.05 -26.02
N ASP A 15 -23.68 12.37 -25.55
CA ASP A 15 -24.64 13.22 -26.26
C ASP A 15 -24.26 14.71 -26.20
N ALA A 16 -23.31 15.05 -25.33
CA ALA A 16 -22.80 16.39 -25.12
C ALA A 16 -21.34 16.52 -25.57
N TYR A 17 -20.95 17.74 -25.94
CA TYR A 17 -19.57 18.09 -26.20
C TYR A 17 -18.68 17.94 -24.94
N LEU A 18 -17.56 17.21 -25.07
CA LEU A 18 -16.61 16.96 -23.98
C LEU A 18 -15.24 17.64 -24.16
N GLY A 19 -15.04 18.46 -25.19
CA GLY A 19 -13.71 18.99 -25.49
C GLY A 19 -13.17 19.93 -24.41
N GLY A 20 -14.03 20.74 -23.80
CA GLY A 20 -13.64 21.64 -22.70
C GLY A 20 -13.23 20.90 -21.42
N ILE A 21 -13.90 19.79 -21.06
CA ILE A 21 -13.57 19.01 -19.84
C ILE A 21 -12.39 18.06 -20.05
N SER A 22 -12.22 17.52 -21.25
CA SER A 22 -11.09 16.64 -21.58
C SER A 22 -9.77 17.40 -21.81
N GLY A 23 -9.83 18.69 -22.10
CA GLY A 23 -8.65 19.50 -22.50
C GLY A 23 -8.12 19.16 -23.91
N LEU A 24 -8.81 18.28 -24.65
CA LEU A 24 -8.48 17.88 -26.01
C LEU A 24 -9.23 18.71 -27.07
N GLY A 25 -10.14 19.58 -26.65
CA GLY A 25 -10.86 20.54 -27.49
C GLY A 25 -10.97 21.91 -26.82
N GLY A 26 -11.65 22.85 -27.47
CA GLY A 26 -11.90 24.20 -26.94
C GLY A 26 -13.39 24.52 -26.83
N GLY A 27 -13.74 25.60 -26.14
CA GLY A 27 -15.12 26.07 -26.02
C GLY A 27 -15.94 25.40 -24.91
N THR A 28 -17.21 25.76 -24.85
CA THR A 28 -18.18 25.28 -23.85
C THR A 28 -19.18 24.35 -24.52
N ALA A 29 -19.69 23.37 -23.79
CA ALA A 29 -20.78 22.54 -24.30
C ALA A 29 -21.99 23.40 -24.71
N ASP A 30 -22.52 23.16 -25.91
CA ASP A 30 -23.69 23.82 -26.46
C ASP A 30 -24.72 22.77 -26.95
N LEU A 31 -25.77 23.24 -27.63
CA LEU A 31 -26.82 22.37 -28.18
C LEU A 31 -26.50 21.89 -29.61
N THR A 32 -25.28 22.08 -30.10
CA THR A 32 -24.91 21.57 -31.43
C THR A 32 -24.85 20.04 -31.37
N PRO A 33 -25.54 19.35 -32.29
CA PRO A 33 -25.46 17.89 -32.36
C PRO A 33 -24.01 17.48 -32.64
N VAL A 34 -23.42 16.71 -31.73
CA VAL A 34 -22.09 16.15 -31.90
C VAL A 34 -22.16 14.97 -32.88
N GLY A 35 -21.16 14.87 -33.77
CA GLY A 35 -21.08 13.74 -34.70
C GLY A 35 -20.97 12.41 -33.94
N ASN A 36 -21.55 11.34 -34.49
CA ASN A 36 -21.40 10.01 -33.89
C ASN A 36 -19.90 9.68 -33.73
N LEU A 37 -19.53 9.10 -32.58
CA LEU A 37 -18.15 8.77 -32.20
C LEU A 37 -17.19 9.98 -32.03
N SER A 38 -17.67 11.23 -31.96
CA SER A 38 -16.81 12.41 -31.79
C SER A 38 -16.52 12.79 -30.34
N ALA A 39 -17.44 12.50 -29.42
CA ALA A 39 -17.25 12.65 -27.97
C ALA A 39 -17.40 11.28 -27.31
N LEU A 40 -16.31 10.76 -26.78
CA LEU A 40 -16.22 9.38 -26.29
C LEU A 40 -15.62 9.34 -24.89
N VAL A 41 -16.23 8.55 -24.01
CA VAL A 41 -15.69 8.23 -22.68
C VAL A 41 -15.25 6.78 -22.69
N PHE A 42 -13.98 6.54 -22.37
CA PHE A 42 -13.47 5.19 -22.15
C PHE A 42 -13.81 4.74 -20.73
N VAL A 43 -14.55 3.64 -20.61
CA VAL A 43 -14.80 2.97 -19.34
C VAL A 43 -14.00 1.68 -19.32
N PRO A 44 -12.92 1.61 -18.51
CA PRO A 44 -12.14 0.39 -18.37
C PRO A 44 -13.02 -0.75 -17.89
N VAL A 45 -12.85 -1.92 -18.46
CA VAL A 45 -13.43 -3.17 -17.97
C VAL A 45 -12.32 -4.13 -17.63
N SER A 46 -12.53 -5.00 -16.64
CA SER A 46 -11.49 -5.96 -16.25
C SER A 46 -11.14 -6.89 -17.40
N ASN A 47 -9.84 -6.95 -17.75
CA ASN A 47 -9.32 -7.91 -18.75
C ASN A 47 -9.40 -9.36 -18.25
N SER A 48 -9.49 -9.54 -16.93
CA SER A 48 -9.63 -10.84 -16.29
C SER A 48 -11.10 -11.08 -15.93
N SER A 49 -11.59 -12.29 -16.20
CA SER A 49 -12.81 -12.86 -15.61
C SER A 49 -12.63 -13.19 -14.12
N SER A 50 -11.87 -12.35 -13.40
CA SER A 50 -11.62 -12.51 -11.99
C SER A 50 -12.84 -12.03 -11.23
N ASN A 51 -13.64 -12.99 -10.77
CA ASN A 51 -14.63 -12.69 -9.75
C ASN A 51 -13.95 -11.99 -8.56
N PRO A 52 -14.65 -11.09 -7.85
CA PRO A 52 -14.18 -10.62 -6.56
C PRO A 52 -13.76 -11.82 -5.71
N ILE A 53 -12.58 -11.76 -5.08
CA ILE A 53 -12.13 -12.83 -4.17
C ILE A 53 -13.16 -13.00 -3.05
N ASP A 54 -13.75 -11.90 -2.61
CA ASP A 54 -14.91 -11.84 -1.73
C ASP A 54 -15.94 -10.83 -2.29
N PRO A 55 -17.17 -11.25 -2.63
CA PRO A 55 -18.21 -10.36 -3.13
C PRO A 55 -18.69 -9.32 -2.11
N ASN A 56 -18.35 -9.46 -0.82
CA ASN A 56 -18.74 -8.55 0.25
C ASN A 56 -17.61 -7.60 0.68
N ALA A 57 -16.46 -7.60 0.00
CA ALA A 57 -15.33 -6.75 0.32
C ALA A 57 -14.87 -5.92 -0.88
N ALA A 58 -14.44 -4.68 -0.64
CA ALA A 58 -13.75 -3.88 -1.64
C ALA A 58 -12.31 -4.39 -1.83
N GLN A 59 -11.91 -4.62 -3.07
CA GLN A 59 -10.59 -5.12 -3.43
C GLN A 59 -9.72 -4.00 -4.02
N LEU A 60 -8.58 -3.72 -3.38
CA LEU A 60 -7.55 -2.79 -3.88
C LEU A 60 -6.36 -3.60 -4.37
N GLN A 61 -6.17 -3.66 -5.69
CA GLN A 61 -5.07 -4.41 -6.30
C GLN A 61 -4.55 -3.74 -7.57
N GLY A 62 -3.26 -3.97 -7.84
CA GLY A 62 -2.57 -3.62 -9.08
C GLY A 62 -1.37 -4.56 -9.28
N PRO A 63 -0.77 -4.61 -10.49
CA PRO A 63 0.36 -5.50 -10.77
C PRO A 63 1.55 -5.35 -9.82
N ASN A 64 1.74 -4.14 -9.26
CA ASN A 64 2.78 -3.83 -8.27
C ASN A 64 2.20 -3.61 -6.85
N GLY A 65 1.03 -4.17 -6.59
CA GLY A 65 0.31 -4.00 -5.33
C GLY A 65 -0.49 -2.69 -5.23
N ALA A 66 -0.56 -2.12 -4.02
CA ALA A 66 -1.39 -0.96 -3.70
C ALA A 66 -0.67 0.04 -2.78
N ILE A 67 -0.98 1.33 -2.96
CA ILE A 67 -0.47 2.44 -2.15
C ILE A 67 -1.66 3.27 -1.69
N VAL A 68 -1.80 3.44 -0.36
CA VAL A 68 -2.74 4.38 0.27
C VAL A 68 -1.92 5.44 0.96
N ARG A 69 -1.92 6.69 0.49
CA ARG A 69 -1.02 7.74 1.00
C ARG A 69 -1.63 9.12 1.03
N THR A 70 -1.16 9.96 1.95
CA THR A 70 -1.34 11.42 1.88
C THR A 70 -0.30 12.04 0.95
N THR A 71 -0.64 13.15 0.30
CA THR A 71 0.29 13.93 -0.57
C THR A 71 0.68 15.28 0.05
N SER A 72 0.21 15.56 1.26
CA SER A 72 0.45 16.82 1.97
C SER A 72 0.64 16.54 3.46
N GLY A 73 1.48 17.35 4.11
CA GLY A 73 1.81 17.19 5.53
C GLY A 73 2.85 16.10 5.76
N THR A 74 2.88 15.57 6.98
CA THR A 74 3.72 14.42 7.33
C THR A 74 3.35 13.22 6.47
N GLU A 75 4.35 12.54 5.91
CA GLU A 75 4.16 11.33 5.12
C GLU A 75 3.39 10.29 5.94
N SER A 76 2.23 9.88 5.43
CA SER A 76 1.40 8.82 5.99
C SER A 76 1.03 7.90 4.84
N GLN A 77 1.47 6.64 4.91
CA GLN A 77 1.22 5.69 3.83
C GLN A 77 1.11 4.24 4.29
N ILE A 78 0.37 3.47 3.51
CA ILE A 78 0.36 2.01 3.51
C ILE A 78 0.80 1.57 2.12
N VAL A 79 1.88 0.81 2.04
CA VAL A 79 2.40 0.24 0.79
C VAL A 79 2.39 -1.28 0.94
N THR A 80 1.69 -1.95 0.04
CA THR A 80 1.67 -3.41 -0.06
C THR A 80 2.09 -3.81 -1.46
N ASN A 81 3.09 -4.68 -1.59
CA ASN A 81 3.60 -5.20 -2.86
C ASN A 81 4.21 -6.61 -2.67
N ASP A 82 4.98 -7.08 -3.66
CA ASP A 82 5.66 -8.38 -3.64
C ASP A 82 6.72 -8.53 -2.54
N SER A 83 7.20 -7.42 -1.98
CA SER A 83 8.23 -7.37 -0.95
C SER A 83 7.64 -7.36 0.47
N GLY A 84 6.34 -7.12 0.62
CA GLY A 84 5.66 -7.10 1.91
C GLY A 84 4.64 -5.98 2.05
N THR A 85 4.33 -5.62 3.30
CA THR A 85 3.48 -4.49 3.65
C THR A 85 4.16 -3.60 4.68
N THR A 86 4.22 -2.30 4.40
CA THR A 86 4.74 -1.28 5.31
C THR A 86 3.69 -0.20 5.54
N ILE A 87 3.48 0.13 6.82
CA ILE A 87 2.66 1.27 7.28
C ILE A 87 3.63 2.31 7.84
N THR A 88 3.56 3.55 7.38
CA THR A 88 4.46 4.64 7.77
C THR A 88 3.67 5.85 8.23
N PHE A 89 4.15 6.52 9.29
CA PHE A 89 3.77 7.88 9.65
C PHE A 89 5.02 8.65 10.11
N GLY A 90 5.52 9.56 9.26
CA GLY A 90 6.79 10.25 9.49
C GLY A 90 7.94 9.25 9.63
N SER A 91 8.65 9.29 10.76
CA SER A 91 9.75 8.36 11.07
C SER A 91 9.31 7.03 11.70
N ASN A 92 8.02 6.85 11.96
CA ASN A 92 7.49 5.63 12.58
C ASN A 92 7.02 4.67 11.48
N SER A 93 7.25 3.37 11.67
CA SER A 93 6.84 2.36 10.70
C SER A 93 6.48 1.02 11.34
N ILE A 94 5.63 0.27 10.66
CA ILE A 94 5.39 -1.16 10.90
C ILE A 94 5.62 -1.88 9.57
N THR A 95 6.43 -2.92 9.56
CA THR A 95 6.75 -3.71 8.37
C THR A 95 6.49 -5.19 8.64
N LEU A 96 5.80 -5.83 7.70
CA LEU A 96 5.67 -7.28 7.59
C LEU A 96 6.19 -7.68 6.21
N ASN A 97 7.17 -8.58 6.17
CA ASN A 97 7.66 -9.15 4.92
C ASN A 97 7.91 -10.67 5.10
N GLY A 98 8.45 -11.32 4.08
CA GLY A 98 8.70 -12.75 4.10
C GLY A 98 9.75 -13.22 5.13
N SER A 99 10.49 -12.31 5.76
CA SER A 99 11.58 -12.61 6.70
C SER A 99 11.35 -12.09 8.12
N GLU A 100 10.58 -11.01 8.29
CA GLU A 100 10.41 -10.37 9.59
C GLU A 100 9.08 -9.65 9.77
N VAL A 101 8.75 -9.46 11.05
CA VAL A 101 7.82 -8.43 11.53
C VAL A 101 8.64 -7.43 12.33
N SER A 102 8.58 -6.15 11.95
CA SER A 102 9.28 -5.08 12.65
C SER A 102 8.41 -3.85 12.86
N PHE A 103 8.65 -3.12 13.95
CA PHE A 103 8.10 -1.79 14.12
C PHE A 103 9.14 -0.83 14.69
N THR A 104 9.12 0.41 14.21
CA THR A 104 10.01 1.49 14.60
C THR A 104 9.17 2.66 15.11
N ALA A 105 9.48 3.14 16.31
CA ALA A 105 8.83 4.30 16.92
C ALA A 105 9.84 5.08 17.77
N GLY A 106 9.90 6.41 17.58
CA GLY A 106 10.81 7.25 18.37
C GLY A 106 12.29 6.86 18.27
N GLY A 107 12.71 6.30 17.13
CA GLY A 107 14.07 5.80 16.90
C GLY A 107 14.38 4.45 17.55
N LYS A 108 13.39 3.79 18.16
CA LYS A 108 13.50 2.45 18.74
C LYS A 108 12.90 1.43 17.79
N THR A 109 13.54 0.27 17.66
CA THR A 109 13.08 -0.79 16.76
C THR A 109 12.91 -2.09 17.51
N VAL A 110 11.80 -2.76 17.25
CA VAL A 110 11.52 -4.12 17.69
C VAL A 110 11.35 -4.99 16.47
N THR A 111 12.04 -6.13 16.45
CA THR A 111 12.02 -7.06 15.30
C THR A 111 11.84 -8.49 15.79
N LEU A 112 10.94 -9.22 15.15
CA LEU A 112 10.81 -10.68 15.25
C LEU A 112 11.14 -11.29 13.90
N ASN A 113 12.15 -12.15 13.86
CA ASN A 113 12.58 -12.86 12.66
C ASN A 113 13.10 -14.27 13.03
N SER A 114 13.73 -14.95 12.07
CA SER A 114 14.29 -16.30 12.28
C SER A 114 15.39 -16.37 13.35
N SER A 115 16.02 -15.24 13.70
CA SER A 115 17.01 -15.13 14.77
C SER A 115 16.41 -14.89 16.15
N GLY A 116 15.09 -14.66 16.24
CA GLY A 116 14.36 -14.44 17.49
C GLY A 116 13.80 -13.02 17.62
N PHE A 117 13.56 -12.62 18.87
CA PHE A 117 12.99 -11.32 19.23
C PHE A 117 14.10 -10.35 19.64
N THR A 118 14.19 -9.21 18.98
CA THR A 118 15.20 -8.18 19.27
C THR A 118 14.57 -6.83 19.62
N ILE A 119 15.21 -6.09 20.51
CA ILE A 119 14.92 -4.68 20.80
C ILE A 119 16.22 -3.89 20.56
N ASP A 120 16.21 -2.94 19.63
CA ASP A 120 17.40 -2.18 19.19
C ASP A 120 18.60 -3.09 18.85
N GLY A 121 18.33 -4.26 18.24
CA GLY A 121 19.35 -5.26 17.90
C GLY A 121 19.82 -6.15 19.06
N ILE A 122 19.34 -5.93 20.28
CA ILE A 122 19.61 -6.81 21.43
C ILE A 122 18.69 -8.02 21.34
N LEU A 123 19.25 -9.19 21.06
CA LEU A 123 18.53 -10.46 21.09
C LEU A 123 18.07 -10.80 22.51
N PHE A 124 16.77 -10.90 22.69
CA PHE A 124 16.16 -11.20 23.98
C PHE A 124 16.50 -12.61 24.48
N ASP A 125 16.71 -13.57 23.58
CA ASP A 125 17.06 -14.94 23.96
C ASP A 125 18.38 -15.01 24.74
N THR A 126 19.38 -14.22 24.33
CA THR A 126 20.74 -14.31 24.86
C THR A 126 21.15 -13.10 25.71
N HIS A 127 20.23 -12.19 26.03
CA HIS A 127 20.58 -11.01 26.82
C HIS A 127 20.83 -11.37 28.29
N THR A 128 21.74 -10.62 28.92
CA THR A 128 22.10 -10.83 30.32
C THR A 128 22.02 -9.52 31.09
N HIS A 129 21.63 -9.60 32.37
CA HIS A 129 21.68 -8.48 33.31
C HIS A 129 22.94 -8.58 34.18
N GLY A 130 23.61 -7.44 34.43
CA GLY A 130 24.75 -7.35 35.35
C GLY A 130 24.39 -6.66 36.68
N GLY A 131 25.35 -6.62 37.62
CA GLY A 131 25.22 -5.83 38.86
C GLY A 131 24.78 -6.60 40.11
N VAL A 132 25.09 -7.89 40.20
CA VAL A 132 24.71 -8.73 41.35
C VAL A 132 25.80 -8.76 42.43
N SER A 133 25.39 -8.84 43.71
CA SER A 133 26.28 -9.21 44.81
C SER A 133 26.62 -10.69 44.72
N THR A 134 27.89 -11.04 44.88
CA THR A 134 28.35 -12.44 44.86
C THR A 134 27.71 -13.24 46.01
N GLY A 135 27.10 -14.38 45.69
CA GLY A 135 26.50 -15.32 46.65
C GLY A 135 26.54 -16.76 46.11
N SER A 136 26.15 -17.73 46.93
CA SER A 136 26.17 -19.17 46.58
C SER A 136 24.90 -19.67 45.88
N SER A 137 23.96 -18.79 45.58
CA SER A 137 22.69 -19.15 44.94
C SER A 137 22.84 -19.25 43.43
N PHE A 138 22.29 -20.32 42.84
CA PHE A 138 22.21 -20.48 41.39
C PHE A 138 21.09 -19.60 40.81
N THR A 139 21.41 -18.75 39.83
CA THR A 139 20.44 -17.95 39.07
C THR A 139 20.56 -18.28 37.58
N THR A 140 20.13 -19.47 37.17
CA THR A 140 19.97 -19.75 35.74
C THR A 140 18.70 -19.05 35.24
N GLY A 141 18.86 -18.12 34.29
CA GLY A 141 17.78 -17.47 33.55
C GLY A 141 17.04 -18.46 32.62
N PRO A 142 16.02 -18.01 31.87
CA PRO A 142 15.12 -18.89 31.13
C PRO A 142 15.89 -19.77 30.13
N VAL A 143 15.47 -21.03 30.04
CA VAL A 143 15.87 -22.04 29.04
C VAL A 143 15.14 -21.82 27.73
#